data_AF-A0A941PG31-F1
#
_entry.id   AF-A0A941PG31-F1
#
_cell.length_a   1.000
_cell.length_b   1.000
_cell.length_c   1.000
_cell.angle_alpha   90.00
_cell.angle_beta   90.00
_cell.angle_gamma   90.00
#
_symmetry.space_group_name_H-M   'P 1'
#
loop_
_entity.id
_entity.type
_entity.pdbx_description
1 polymer ?
#
loop_
_entity_poly.entity_id
_entity_poly.type
_entity_poly.pdbx_seq_one_letter_code
_entity_poly.pdbx_strand_id
1 'polypeptide(L)' 'MKKHFNSVDFVNGYTIFNIGGNNYRLITAIHYNAQHCYIREIWTHAEYSKTYNQVKLKRGEL' A
#
# COMPACT_ATOMS: atom_id res chain seq x y z
N MET A 1 10.97 -9.51 -0.09
CA MET A 1 9.74 -9.10 -0.81
C MET A 1 9.95 -8.78 -2.28
N LYS A 2 10.89 -7.92 -2.69
CA LYS A 2 11.07 -7.51 -4.11
C LYS A 2 11.22 -8.65 -5.13
N LYS A 3 11.76 -9.83 -4.74
CA LYS A 3 11.88 -11.01 -5.62
C LYS A 3 10.55 -11.70 -5.99
N HIS A 4 9.46 -11.44 -5.25
CA HIS A 4 8.16 -12.10 -5.47
C HIS A 4 7.08 -11.14 -5.98
N PHE A 5 7.26 -9.83 -5.78
CA PHE A 5 6.33 -8.80 -6.24
C PHE A 5 7.15 -7.68 -6.90
N ASN A 6 7.11 -7.62 -8.23
CA ASN A 6 7.90 -6.66 -9.02
C ASN A 6 7.44 -5.20 -8.85
N SER A 7 6.28 -4.96 -8.25
CA SER A 7 5.70 -3.63 -8.09
C SER A 7 5.21 -3.43 -6.64
N VAL A 8 6.17 -3.25 -5.73
CA VAL A 8 5.90 -2.90 -4.32
C VAL A 8 6.49 -1.54 -4.04
N ASP A 9 5.64 -0.65 -3.57
CA ASP A 9 6.03 0.70 -3.15
C ASP A 9 6.00 0.83 -1.63
N PHE A 10 6.93 1.62 -1.10
CA PHE A 10 7.02 1.92 0.33
C PHE A 10 6.77 3.41 0.53
N VAL A 11 5.73 3.75 1.30
CA VAL A 11 5.34 5.15 1.57
C VAL A 11 4.99 5.29 3.04
N ASN A 12 5.76 6.11 3.76
CA ASN A 12 5.55 6.48 5.15
C ASN A 12 5.18 5.31 6.10
N GLY A 13 5.94 4.22 6.04
CA GLY A 13 5.71 3.03 6.87
C GLY A 13 4.68 2.05 6.30
N TYR A 14 3.98 2.41 5.22
CA TYR A 14 3.11 1.49 4.49
C TYR A 14 3.84 0.79 3.36
N THR A 15 3.44 -0.45 3.10
CA THR A 15 3.82 -1.26 1.95
C THR A 15 2.61 -1.43 1.05
N ILE A 16 2.75 -1.07 -0.23
CA ILE A 16 1.67 -1.02 -1.20
C ILE A 16 1.88 -2.13 -2.22
N PHE A 17 0.88 -2.98 -2.40
CA PHE A 17 0.91 -4.07 -3.37
C PHE A 17 -0.10 -3.85 -4.49
N ASN A 18 0.32 -4.11 -5.72
CA ASN A 18 -0.59 -4.18 -6.86
C ASN A 18 -1.27 -5.55 -6.89
N ILE A 19 -2.61 -5.58 -6.87
CA ILE A 19 -3.40 -6.82 -6.89
C ILE A 19 -4.49 -6.78 -7.97
N GLY A 20 -5.06 -7.96 -8.27
CA GLY A 20 -6.17 -8.08 -9.22
C GLY A 20 -5.83 -7.62 -10.65
N GLY A 21 -4.64 -7.95 -11.15
CA GLY A 21 -4.18 -7.51 -12.47
C GLY A 21 -3.81 -6.02 -12.54
N ASN A 22 -3.24 -5.47 -11.45
CA ASN A 22 -2.85 -4.06 -11.29
C ASN A 22 -4.02 -3.05 -11.14
N ASN A 23 -5.27 -3.54 -11.02
CA ASN A 23 -6.45 -2.70 -10.88
C ASN A 23 -6.61 -2.09 -9.48
N TYR A 24 -5.98 -2.70 -8.47
CA TYR A 24 -6.08 -2.28 -7.07
C TYR A 24 -4.72 -2.09 -6.42
N ARG A 25 -4.73 -1.34 -5.31
CA ARG A 25 -3.61 -1.06 -4.41
C ARG A 25 -4.00 -1.52 -3.02
N LEU A 26 -3.33 -2.56 -2.54
CA LEU A 26 -3.44 -3.06 -1.18
C LEU A 26 -2.42 -2.34 -0.31
N ILE A 27 -2.88 -1.50 0.61
CA ILE A 27 -2.02 -0.69 1.48
C ILE A 27 -1.93 -1.37 2.84
N THR A 28 -0.71 -1.68 3.26
CA THR A 28 -0.47 -2.47 4.48
C THR A 28 0.56 -1.81 5.39
N ALA A 29 0.41 -1.98 6.70
CA ALA A 29 1.46 -1.71 7.67
C ALA A 29 2.05 -3.05 8.13
N ILE A 30 3.36 -3.25 7.96
CA ILE A 30 4.01 -4.54 8.20
C ILE A 30 4.96 -4.43 9.38
N HIS A 31 4.66 -5.19 10.43
CA HIS A 31 5.53 -5.36 11.59
C HIS A 31 6.41 -6.59 11.38
N TYR A 32 7.54 -6.42 10.72
CA TYR A 32 8.43 -7.53 10.35
C TYR A 32 8.93 -8.35 11.54
N ASN A 33 9.23 -7.70 12.67
CA ASN A 33 9.70 -8.38 13.88
C ASN A 33 8.63 -9.31 14.48
N ALA A 34 7.37 -8.89 14.43
CA ALA A 34 6.24 -9.68 14.90
C ALA A 34 5.66 -10.59 13.81
N GLN A 35 6.18 -10.52 12.58
CA GLN A 35 5.65 -11.18 11.37
C GLN A 35 4.15 -10.90 11.11
N HIS A 36 3.67 -9.71 11.50
CA HIS A 36 2.28 -9.31 11.31
C HIS A 36 2.13 -8.35 10.14
N CYS A 37 1.09 -8.56 9.33
CA CYS A 37 0.71 -7.68 8.21
C CYS A 37 -0.71 -7.15 8.47
N TYR A 38 -0.83 -5.84 8.64
CA TYR A 38 -2.10 -5.17 8.86
C TYR A 38 -2.56 -4.52 7.56
N ILE A 39 -3.73 -4.90 7.08
CA ILE A 39 -4.38 -4.23 5.95
C ILE A 39 -4.98 -2.93 6.47
N ARG A 40 -4.58 -1.79 5.89
CA ARG A 40 -5.14 -0.48 6.22
C ARG A 40 -6.31 -0.18 5.32
N GLU A 41 -6.08 -0.27 4.00
CA GLU A 41 -7.04 0.10 2.98
C GLU A 41 -6.82 -0.72 1.69
N ILE A 42 -7.86 -0.84 0.89
CA ILE A 42 -7.80 -1.35 -0.49
C ILE A 42 -8.41 -0.29 -1.40
N TRP A 43 -7.59 0.27 -2.29
CA TRP A 43 -8.03 1.29 -3.25
C TRP A 43 -7.99 0.76 -4.68
N THR A 44 -8.91 1.23 -5.51
CA THR A 44 -8.76 1.15 -6.96
C THR A 44 -7.59 2.01 -7.44
N HIS A 45 -7.11 1.77 -8.65
CA HIS A 45 -6.10 2.65 -9.27
C HIS A 45 -6.56 4.12 -9.30
N ALA A 46 -7.84 4.36 -9.61
CA ALA A 46 -8.40 5.71 -9.66
C ALA A 46 -8.41 6.39 -8.28
N GLU A 47 -8.78 5.66 -7.23
CA GLU A 47 -8.74 6.18 -5.85
C GLU A 47 -7.32 6.42 -5.37
N TYR A 48 -6.39 5.54 -5.73
CA TYR A 48 -4.98 5.76 -5.44
C TYR A 48 -4.48 7.04 -6.11
N SER A 49 -4.87 7.34 -7.35
CA SER A 49 -4.45 8.56 -8.03
C SER A 49 -5.07 9.86 -7.49
N LYS A 50 -6.11 9.81 -6.64
CA LYS A 50 -6.72 11.03 -6.08
C LYS A 50 -5.72 11.77 -5.18
N THR A 51 -5.54 13.07 -5.41
CA THR A 51 -4.61 13.91 -4.64
C THR A 51 -4.85 13.84 -3.13
N TYR A 52 -6.12 13.88 -2.70
CA TYR A 52 -6.47 13.77 -1.28
C TYR A 52 -5.96 12.46 -0.66
N ASN A 53 -6.16 11.34 -1.34
CA ASN A 53 -5.71 10.02 -0.90
C ASN A 53 -4.18 9.90 -0.88
N GLN A 54 -3.51 10.47 -1.89
CA GLN A 54 -2.05 10.54 -1.94
C GLN A 54 -1.47 11.35 -0.78
N VAL A 55 -2.11 12.47 -0.41
CA VAL A 55 -1.69 13.28 0.73
C VAL A 55 -1.88 12.52 2.04
N LYS A 56 -3.03 11.87 2.24
CA LYS A 56 -3.32 11.04 3.42
C LYS A 56 -2.30 9.91 3.60
N LEU A 57 -2.00 9.21 2.51
CA LEU A 57 -0.97 8.15 2.46
C LEU A 57 0.43 8.69 2.83
N LYS A 58 0.85 9.80 2.22
CA LYS A 58 2.18 10.40 2.45
C LYS A 58 2.33 10.95 3.87
N ARG A 59 1.25 11.37 4.51
CA ARG A 59 1.23 11.87 5.89
C ARG A 59 1.14 10.78 6.95
N GLY A 60 0.87 9.52 6.58
CA GLY A 60 0.72 8.45 7.58
C GLY A 60 -0.64 8.44 8.25
N GLU A 61 -1.65 8.98 7.59
CA GLU A 61 -2.98 9.20 8.18
C GLU A 61 -3.97 8.09 7.79
N LEU A 62 -3.48 6.97 7.23
CA LEU A 62 -4.26 5.75 6.94
C LEU A 62 -4.28 4.80 8.12
#